data_AF-A0A091IVP6-F1
#
_entry.id   AF-A0A091IVP6-F1
#
_cell.length_a   1.000
_cell.length_b   1.000
_cell.length_c   1.000
_cell.angle_alpha   90.00
_cell.angle_beta   90.00
_cell.angle_gamma   90.00
#
_symmetry.space_group_name_H-M   'P 1'
#
loop_
_entity.id
_entity.type
_entity.pdbx_description
1 polymer ?
#
loop_
_entity_poly.entity_id
_entity_poly.type
_entity_poly.pdbx_seq_one_letter_code
_entity_poly.pdbx_strand_id
1 'polypeptide(L)'
;TYTPEEMVRQMKELITENNELKEAMKLHNQAMKDRYEELSIWREKQKEEREFYELKFKEAKQCLLAKCIENEQLQQQLQSLKGKEEGAEMEGCTAPEKEVRQLKSQVQRLQAEKADLLAIISELQIKLNISAEDSFVEIGMNVSEGTKKNTVTHSQKLWSKSADESKNLESEELTVSQLLCCLRNETQRREKLEKELEDHRERYELGALHAGCVPHFCSEMKAGRVRRSSWMNNFYCISCLGNEVETLNLQVCALFKELQEAHEKLKEAELIQKKLQEKCQVLERKSSAAASELEEKQQLIYSIKKLELQVESMQAEVKLEQAKTHEEKARFSSLQDAYSKLLPELSEAMKTIDEMKLKELDRVDKAVVEQLNAKVESAEQALAAKQLQIDEMKQLIAKQEEDLETMAVLRAQMEVYCSDFHAERAAREKIHEEKEQLAVQLAYLLKDQQNLEDLGRNSLAEMQNRHGARAPEREHSPRLVQRGTGSQDWPEQRNISIYSCPKCEEILPDLDTLQIHVMDCIN
;
A
#
# COMPACT_ATOMS: atom_id res chain seq x y z
N THR A 1 60.70 -43.84 -29.91
CA THR A 1 61.67 -42.73 -29.85
C THR A 1 61.05 -41.57 -30.58
N TYR A 2 60.68 -40.49 -29.87
CA TYR A 2 60.07 -39.32 -30.52
C TYR A 2 61.06 -38.69 -31.49
N THR A 3 60.58 -38.26 -32.66
CA THR A 3 61.43 -37.54 -33.60
C THR A 3 61.70 -36.12 -33.07
N PRO A 4 62.85 -35.51 -33.39
CA PRO A 4 63.15 -34.14 -32.99
C PRO A 4 62.04 -33.14 -33.35
N GLU A 5 61.35 -33.35 -34.48
CA GLU A 5 60.24 -32.53 -34.94
C GLU A 5 59.00 -32.65 -34.03
N GLU A 6 58.70 -33.86 -33.55
CA GLU A 6 57.59 -34.11 -32.61
C GLU A 6 57.85 -33.45 -31.26
N MET A 7 59.08 -33.52 -30.75
CA MET A 7 59.46 -32.86 -29.51
C MET A 7 59.35 -31.32 -29.61
N VAL A 8 59.76 -30.75 -30.75
CA VAL A 8 59.61 -29.30 -31.00
C VAL A 8 58.14 -28.88 -31.06
N ARG A 9 57.27 -29.70 -31.65
CA ARG A 9 55.83 -29.44 -31.68
C ARG A 9 55.23 -29.50 -30.27
N GLN A 10 55.51 -30.54 -29.50
CA GLN A 10 55.06 -30.67 -28.12
C GLN A 10 55.55 -29.49 -27.26
N MET A 11 56.80 -29.05 -27.45
CA MET A 11 57.33 -27.90 -26.72
C MET A 11 56.63 -26.58 -27.10
N LYS A 12 56.23 -26.41 -28.36
CA LYS A 12 55.42 -25.25 -28.79
C LYS A 12 54.02 -25.29 -28.16
N GLU A 13 53.37 -26.45 -28.15
CA GLU A 13 52.05 -26.66 -27.52
C GLU A 13 52.12 -26.34 -26.01
N LEU A 14 53.12 -26.84 -25.30
CA LEU A 14 53.33 -26.52 -23.88
C LEU A 14 53.59 -25.03 -23.63
N ILE A 15 54.31 -24.35 -24.53
CA ILE A 15 54.52 -22.89 -24.42
C ILE A 15 53.20 -22.14 -24.63
N THR A 16 52.38 -22.55 -25.59
CA THR A 16 51.06 -21.93 -25.82
C THR A 16 50.15 -22.14 -24.62
N GLU A 17 50.04 -23.37 -24.11
CA GLU A 17 49.25 -23.69 -22.92
C GLU A 17 49.75 -22.91 -21.68
N ASN A 18 51.07 -22.81 -21.49
CA ASN A 18 51.63 -22.05 -20.38
C ASN A 18 51.30 -20.55 -20.47
N ASN A 19 51.30 -19.99 -21.68
CA ASN A 19 50.92 -18.60 -21.90
C ASN A 19 49.42 -18.39 -21.68
N GLU A 20 48.57 -19.30 -22.16
CA GLU A 20 47.12 -19.26 -21.92
C GLU A 20 46.79 -19.35 -20.43
N LEU A 21 47.47 -20.24 -19.68
CA LEU A 21 47.32 -20.34 -18.23
C LEU A 21 47.75 -19.05 -17.51
N LYS A 22 48.84 -18.41 -17.96
CA LYS A 22 49.27 -17.12 -17.40
C LYS A 22 48.25 -16.02 -17.64
N GLU A 23 47.68 -15.94 -18.84
CA GLU A 23 46.64 -14.96 -19.16
C GLU A 23 45.34 -15.25 -18.40
N ALA A 24 44.92 -16.52 -18.29
CA ALA A 24 43.77 -16.91 -17.48
C ALA A 24 43.96 -16.53 -16.00
N MET A 25 45.17 -16.75 -15.45
CA MET A 25 45.49 -16.36 -14.08
C MET A 25 45.48 -14.83 -13.89
N LYS A 26 45.99 -14.06 -14.85
CA LYS A 26 45.92 -12.59 -14.82
C LYS A 26 44.47 -12.10 -14.85
N LEU A 27 43.65 -12.64 -15.75
CA LEU A 27 42.23 -12.31 -15.85
C LEU A 27 41.48 -12.66 -14.55
N HIS A 28 41.76 -13.83 -13.96
CA HIS A 28 41.16 -14.23 -12.69
C HIS A 28 41.57 -13.28 -11.54
N ASN A 29 42.86 -12.93 -11.45
CA ASN A 29 43.35 -11.99 -10.44
C ASN A 29 42.73 -10.60 -10.60
N GLN A 30 42.57 -10.12 -11.84
CA GLN A 30 41.89 -8.87 -12.11
C GLN A 30 40.41 -8.93 -11.69
N ALA A 31 39.69 -9.98 -12.07
CA ALA A 31 38.30 -10.17 -11.69
C ALA A 31 38.12 -10.24 -10.16
N MET A 32 39.06 -10.88 -9.44
CA MET A 32 39.06 -10.88 -7.97
C MET A 32 39.27 -9.48 -7.41
N LYS A 33 40.21 -8.71 -7.97
CA LYS A 33 40.46 -7.33 -7.56
C LYS A 33 39.22 -6.45 -7.77
N ASP A 34 38.58 -6.55 -8.92
CA ASP A 34 37.35 -5.81 -9.24
C ASP A 34 36.23 -6.16 -8.24
N ARG A 35 36.04 -7.46 -7.93
CA ARG A 35 35.08 -7.90 -6.90
C ARG A 35 35.40 -7.35 -5.51
N TYR A 36 36.68 -7.28 -5.13
CA TYR A 36 37.09 -6.69 -3.84
C TYR A 36 36.80 -5.18 -3.80
N GLU A 37 37.02 -4.47 -4.90
CA GLU A 37 36.70 -3.04 -5.03
C GLU A 37 35.18 -2.82 -4.94
N GLU A 38 34.38 -3.61 -5.64
CA GLU A 38 32.91 -3.58 -5.56
C GLU A 38 32.40 -3.86 -4.14
N LEU A 39 32.92 -4.89 -3.47
CA LEU A 39 32.58 -5.20 -2.07
C LEU A 39 32.98 -4.09 -1.11
N SER A 40 34.08 -3.39 -1.38
CA SER A 40 34.53 -2.26 -0.56
C SER A 40 33.61 -1.05 -0.73
N ILE A 41 33.21 -0.74 -1.97
CA ILE A 41 32.21 0.31 -2.26
C ILE A 41 30.87 -0.04 -1.63
N TRP A 42 30.42 -1.28 -1.75
CA TRP A 42 29.17 -1.74 -1.15
C TRP A 42 29.20 -1.60 0.37
N ARG A 43 30.32 -1.97 1.01
CA ARG A 43 30.50 -1.80 2.46
C ARG A 43 30.41 -0.34 2.88
N GLU A 44 31.03 0.59 2.15
CA GLU A 44 30.96 2.02 2.49
C GLU A 44 29.54 2.55 2.31
N LYS A 45 28.83 2.17 1.23
CA LYS A 45 27.42 2.52 1.05
C LYS A 45 26.54 2.03 2.21
N GLN A 46 26.74 0.79 2.66
CA GLN A 46 26.02 0.24 3.80
C GLN A 46 26.30 1.00 5.11
N LYS A 47 27.50 1.55 5.25
CA LYS A 47 27.87 2.40 6.39
C LYS A 47 27.20 3.77 6.29
N GLU A 48 27.24 4.42 5.12
CA GLU A 48 26.57 5.70 4.85
C GLU A 48 25.05 5.60 5.08
N GLU A 49 24.40 4.53 4.60
CA GLU A 49 22.98 4.27 4.82
C GLU A 49 22.65 4.15 6.31
N ARG A 50 23.47 3.40 7.07
CA ARG A 50 23.30 3.27 8.52
C ARG A 50 23.42 4.62 9.23
N GLU A 51 24.45 5.40 8.89
CA GLU A 51 24.66 6.74 9.48
C GLU A 51 23.51 7.69 9.14
N PHE A 52 22.98 7.62 7.91
CA PHE A 52 21.80 8.38 7.51
C PHE A 52 20.57 8.02 8.36
N TYR A 53 20.27 6.73 8.53
CA TYR A 53 19.14 6.31 9.37
C TYR A 53 19.34 6.67 10.84
N GLU A 54 20.55 6.58 11.35
CA GLU A 54 20.86 6.99 12.73
C GLU A 54 20.64 8.49 12.92
N LEU A 55 21.07 9.32 11.95
CA LEU A 55 20.82 10.76 11.97
C LEU A 55 19.32 11.07 11.91
N LYS A 56 18.58 10.44 10.99
CA LYS A 56 17.13 10.61 10.88
C LYS A 56 16.39 10.20 12.14
N PHE A 57 16.84 9.13 12.80
CA PHE A 57 16.28 8.70 14.07
C PHE A 57 16.57 9.72 15.18
N LYS A 58 17.78 10.28 15.25
CA LYS A 58 18.12 11.36 16.20
C LYS A 58 17.26 12.60 15.97
N GLU A 59 17.07 13.02 14.72
CA GLU A 59 16.19 14.14 14.35
C GLU A 59 14.73 13.88 14.78
N ALA A 60 14.20 12.68 14.47
CA ALA A 60 12.85 12.30 14.86
C ALA A 60 12.67 12.30 16.39
N LYS A 61 13.66 11.77 17.12
CA LYS A 61 13.67 11.79 18.59
C LYS A 61 13.67 13.22 19.14
N GLN A 62 14.48 14.12 18.57
CA GLN A 62 14.49 15.53 18.99
C GLN A 62 13.17 16.23 18.70
N CYS A 63 12.56 15.98 17.53
CA CYS A 63 11.24 16.52 17.18
C CYS A 63 10.15 16.05 18.16
N LEU A 64 10.15 14.75 18.49
CA LEU A 64 9.22 14.20 19.48
C LEU A 64 9.41 14.82 20.87
N LEU A 65 10.66 14.96 21.34
CA LEU A 65 10.95 15.62 22.61
C LEU A 65 10.46 17.07 22.63
N ALA A 66 10.69 17.83 21.55
CA ALA A 66 10.18 19.19 21.41
C ALA A 66 8.64 19.24 21.47
N LYS A 67 7.97 18.31 20.80
CA LYS A 67 6.51 18.20 20.82
C LYS A 67 5.96 17.75 22.18
N CYS A 68 6.68 16.90 22.92
CA CYS A 68 6.32 16.57 24.30
C CYS A 68 6.38 17.79 25.21
N ILE A 69 7.45 18.59 25.11
CA ILE A 69 7.59 19.84 25.88
C ILE A 69 6.47 20.83 25.52
N GLU A 70 6.17 21.00 24.23
CA GLU A 70 5.06 21.86 23.78
C GLU A 70 3.71 21.37 24.32
N ASN A 71 3.46 20.06 24.31
CA ASN A 71 2.23 19.48 24.83
C ASN A 71 2.12 19.65 26.35
N GLU A 72 3.21 19.45 27.10
CA GLU A 72 3.26 19.75 28.53
C GLU A 72 2.97 21.23 28.82
N GLN A 73 3.53 22.15 28.03
CA GLN A 73 3.24 23.58 28.15
C GLN A 73 1.77 23.90 27.85
N LEU A 74 1.20 23.31 26.80
CA LEU A 74 -0.22 23.47 26.47
C LEU A 74 -1.12 22.88 27.56
N GLN A 75 -0.76 21.74 28.14
CA GLN A 75 -1.46 21.16 29.28
C GLN A 75 -1.41 22.07 30.51
N GLN A 76 -0.26 22.67 30.82
CA GLN A 76 -0.13 23.66 31.88
C GLN A 76 -0.97 24.91 31.61
N GLN A 77 -1.01 25.38 30.35
CA GLN A 77 -1.87 26.50 29.95
C GLN A 77 -3.35 26.16 30.13
N LEU A 78 -3.79 24.98 29.70
CA LEU A 78 -5.15 24.50 29.90
C LEU A 78 -5.51 24.38 31.39
N GLN A 79 -4.61 23.86 32.22
CA GLN A 79 -4.81 23.81 33.67
C GLN A 79 -4.89 25.21 34.28
N SER A 80 -4.08 26.16 33.81
CA SER A 80 -4.13 27.55 34.27
C SER A 80 -5.41 28.27 33.87
N LEU A 81 -5.96 27.98 32.68
CA LEU A 81 -7.23 28.53 32.22
C LEU A 81 -8.39 27.90 33.00
N LYS A 82 -8.35 26.60 33.23
CA LYS A 82 -9.34 25.89 34.05
C LYS A 82 -9.37 26.39 35.50
N GLY A 83 -8.20 26.63 36.11
CA GLY A 83 -8.10 27.23 37.44
C GLY A 83 -8.56 28.69 37.50
N LYS A 84 -8.48 29.44 36.38
CA LYS A 84 -9.03 30.80 36.26
C LYS A 84 -10.54 30.80 36.07
N GLU A 85 -11.10 29.81 35.38
CA GLU A 85 -12.55 29.59 35.31
C GLU A 85 -13.10 29.22 36.70
N GLU A 86 -12.47 28.30 37.43
CA GLU A 86 -12.86 27.92 38.79
C GLU A 86 -12.66 29.06 39.81
N GLY A 87 -11.68 29.95 39.60
CA GLY A 87 -11.45 31.15 40.43
C GLY A 87 -12.40 32.32 40.13
N ALA A 88 -12.95 32.42 38.92
CA ALA A 88 -13.95 33.42 38.55
C ALA A 88 -15.39 33.03 38.95
N GLU A 89 -15.61 31.74 39.25
CA GLU A 89 -16.91 31.24 39.75
C GLU A 89 -17.25 31.71 41.17
N MET A 90 -16.29 32.22 41.96
CA MET A 90 -16.58 32.61 43.34
C MET A 90 -17.12 34.04 43.53
N GLU A 91 -17.24 34.87 42.46
CA GLU A 91 -17.78 36.23 42.67
C GLU A 91 -18.62 36.84 41.53
N GLY A 92 -19.03 36.11 40.48
CA GLY A 92 -19.84 36.80 39.45
C GLY A 92 -20.63 36.06 38.37
N CYS A 93 -20.63 34.72 38.26
CA CYS A 93 -21.28 34.11 37.08
C CYS A 93 -21.95 32.74 37.27
N THR A 94 -22.76 32.54 38.34
CA THR A 94 -23.50 31.27 38.55
C THR A 94 -24.92 31.23 37.94
N ALA A 95 -25.28 32.14 37.02
CA ALA A 95 -26.64 32.19 36.45
C ALA A 95 -26.85 31.23 35.25
N PRO A 96 -26.02 31.26 34.18
CA PRO A 96 -26.36 30.53 32.96
C PRO A 96 -26.21 29.00 33.10
N GLU A 97 -25.26 28.50 33.89
CA GLU A 97 -25.10 27.04 34.04
C GLU A 97 -26.20 26.37 34.85
N LYS A 98 -26.73 27.06 35.88
CA LYS A 98 -27.85 26.55 36.67
C LYS A 98 -29.13 26.55 35.84
N GLU A 99 -29.33 27.59 35.03
CA GLU A 99 -30.43 27.67 34.06
C GLU A 99 -30.34 26.57 33.00
N VAL A 100 -29.15 26.30 32.45
CA VAL A 100 -28.97 25.21 31.47
C VAL A 100 -29.24 23.84 32.09
N ARG A 101 -28.79 23.57 33.31
CA ARG A 101 -29.11 22.30 34.01
C ARG A 101 -30.61 22.19 34.32
N GLN A 102 -31.25 23.30 34.72
CA GLN A 102 -32.68 23.36 35.01
C GLN A 102 -33.52 23.15 33.74
N LEU A 103 -33.17 23.81 32.64
CA LEU A 103 -33.80 23.64 31.33
C LEU A 103 -33.62 22.20 30.82
N LYS A 104 -32.42 21.61 30.97
CA LYS A 104 -32.18 20.21 30.60
C LYS A 104 -33.06 19.24 31.40
N SER A 105 -33.28 19.50 32.69
CA SER A 105 -34.20 18.71 33.53
C SER A 105 -35.67 18.91 33.15
N GLN A 106 -36.07 20.11 32.71
CA GLN A 106 -37.41 20.37 32.17
C GLN A 106 -37.64 19.66 30.84
N VAL A 107 -36.65 19.70 29.93
CA VAL A 107 -36.72 19.00 28.65
C VAL A 107 -36.86 17.48 28.84
N GLN A 108 -36.12 16.88 29.79
CA GLN A 108 -36.28 15.46 30.10
C GLN A 108 -37.68 15.13 30.65
N ARG A 109 -38.25 15.98 31.52
CA ARG A 109 -39.63 15.79 32.02
C ARG A 109 -40.66 15.90 30.90
N LEU A 110 -40.56 16.92 30.06
CA LEU A 110 -41.46 17.10 28.91
C LEU A 110 -41.33 15.97 27.89
N GLN A 111 -40.14 15.39 27.72
CA GLN A 111 -39.94 14.20 26.88
C GLN A 111 -40.63 12.96 27.46
N ALA A 112 -40.63 12.77 28.79
CA ALA A 112 -41.36 11.70 29.44
C ALA A 112 -42.89 11.90 29.32
N GLU A 113 -43.39 13.11 29.59
CA GLU A 113 -44.81 13.43 29.42
C GLU A 113 -45.28 13.25 27.97
N LYS A 114 -44.44 13.62 26.99
CA LYS A 114 -44.71 13.34 25.57
C LYS A 114 -44.83 11.84 25.30
N ALA A 115 -43.95 11.02 25.87
CA ALA A 115 -44.01 9.57 25.70
C ALA A 115 -45.29 8.98 26.32
N ASP A 116 -45.68 9.45 27.50
CA ASP A 116 -46.92 9.02 28.18
C ASP A 116 -48.17 9.43 27.37
N LEU A 117 -48.20 10.67 26.86
CA LEU A 117 -49.29 11.13 25.99
C LEU A 117 -49.36 10.35 24.68
N LEU A 118 -48.22 10.00 24.08
CA LEU A 118 -48.18 9.15 22.89
C LEU A 118 -48.71 7.75 23.20
N ALA A 119 -48.39 7.17 24.36
CA ALA A 119 -48.93 5.89 24.79
C ALA A 119 -50.46 5.96 24.97
N ILE A 120 -50.97 7.03 25.60
CA ILE A 120 -52.41 7.28 25.74
C ILE A 120 -53.08 7.44 24.37
N ILE A 121 -52.46 8.18 23.43
CA ILE A 121 -52.99 8.34 22.06
C ILE A 121 -53.02 7.00 21.33
N SER A 122 -51.98 6.17 21.46
CA SER A 122 -51.97 4.82 20.89
C SER A 122 -53.05 3.93 21.52
N GLU A 123 -53.27 4.00 22.83
CA GLU A 123 -54.33 3.25 23.51
C GLU A 123 -55.73 3.74 23.09
N LEU A 124 -55.90 5.05 22.94
CA LEU A 124 -57.14 5.65 22.43
C LEU A 124 -57.38 5.30 20.96
N GLN A 125 -56.34 5.27 20.11
CA GLN A 125 -56.43 4.82 18.73
C GLN A 125 -56.79 3.33 18.64
N ILE A 126 -56.25 2.48 19.52
CA ILE A 126 -56.64 1.07 19.62
C ILE A 126 -58.10 0.97 20.06
N LYS A 127 -58.53 1.74 21.06
CA LYS A 127 -59.94 1.77 21.50
C LYS A 127 -60.90 2.31 20.43
N LEU A 128 -60.46 3.26 19.60
CA LEU A 128 -61.20 3.78 18.44
C LEU A 128 -61.27 2.74 17.31
N ASN A 129 -60.18 2.02 17.02
CA ASN A 129 -60.17 0.93 16.03
C ASN A 129 -60.97 -0.31 16.48
N ILE A 130 -61.15 -0.53 17.79
CA ILE A 130 -62.05 -1.58 18.30
C ILE A 130 -63.53 -1.16 18.16
N SER A 131 -63.82 0.15 18.02
CA SER A 131 -65.19 0.67 17.92
C SER A 131 -65.68 0.89 16.47
N ALA A 132 -64.82 0.72 15.47
CA ALA A 132 -65.15 0.96 14.07
C ALA A 132 -64.54 -0.11 13.16
N GLU A 133 -65.01 -1.35 13.30
CA GLU A 133 -65.15 -2.33 12.19
C GLU A 133 -65.75 -3.63 12.74
N ASP A 134 -67.07 -3.61 12.94
CA ASP A 134 -67.91 -4.82 12.85
C ASP A 134 -68.40 -4.88 11.39
N SER A 135 -67.50 -5.17 10.44
CA SER A 135 -67.86 -5.44 9.05
C SER A 135 -66.73 -6.12 8.28
N PHE A 136 -66.95 -7.41 7.99
CA PHE A 136 -66.46 -8.12 6.82
C PHE A 136 -64.98 -8.57 6.78
N VAL A 137 -64.71 -9.73 7.40
CA VAL A 137 -63.67 -10.66 6.90
C VAL A 137 -64.39 -11.75 6.10
N GLU A 138 -64.34 -11.60 4.77
CA GLU A 138 -64.70 -12.63 3.81
C GLU A 138 -63.69 -13.79 3.92
N ILE A 139 -64.21 -14.97 4.26
CA ILE A 139 -63.45 -16.21 4.32
C ILE A 139 -63.22 -16.68 2.87
N GLY A 140 -62.06 -16.34 2.32
CA GLY A 140 -61.52 -16.98 1.12
C GLY A 140 -60.83 -18.29 1.48
N MET A 141 -61.50 -19.41 1.21
CA MET A 141 -60.96 -20.77 1.33
C MET A 141 -59.92 -21.03 0.24
N ASN A 142 -58.67 -21.27 0.64
CA ASN A 142 -57.67 -21.91 -0.21
C ASN A 142 -57.19 -23.17 0.50
N VAL A 143 -57.80 -24.28 0.07
CA VAL A 143 -57.38 -25.65 0.35
C VAL A 143 -55.99 -25.88 -0.24
N SER A 144 -55.04 -26.30 0.59
CA SER A 144 -53.99 -27.29 0.25
C SER A 144 -53.17 -27.66 1.49
N GLU A 145 -53.53 -28.80 2.06
CA GLU A 145 -52.66 -29.92 2.46
C GLU A 145 -51.15 -29.65 2.65
N GLY A 146 -50.62 -29.92 3.85
CA GLY A 146 -49.17 -30.08 4.03
C GLY A 146 -48.61 -29.87 5.44
N THR A 147 -48.75 -30.89 6.30
CA THR A 147 -47.71 -31.40 7.21
C THR A 147 -47.03 -30.46 8.24
N LYS A 148 -47.56 -30.51 9.47
CA LYS A 148 -46.87 -30.79 10.76
C LYS A 148 -45.41 -30.36 11.00
N LYS A 149 -45.27 -29.66 12.15
CA LYS A 149 -44.21 -29.66 13.21
C LYS A 149 -43.18 -28.53 13.22
N ASN A 150 -43.43 -27.62 14.17
CA ASN A 150 -42.54 -26.99 15.16
C ASN A 150 -41.05 -27.39 15.12
N THR A 151 -40.15 -26.41 15.31
CA THR A 151 -39.30 -26.24 16.53
C THR A 151 -38.18 -25.19 16.29
N VAL A 152 -38.31 -24.04 16.96
CA VAL A 152 -37.30 -23.31 17.77
C VAL A 152 -36.07 -22.63 17.12
N THR A 153 -35.81 -21.44 17.68
CA THR A 153 -34.57 -20.63 17.78
C THR A 153 -34.05 -19.81 16.59
N HIS A 154 -34.30 -18.51 16.71
CA HIS A 154 -33.29 -17.50 17.04
C HIS A 154 -32.05 -17.47 16.13
N SER A 155 -32.02 -16.48 15.22
CA SER A 155 -30.94 -15.49 15.03
C SER A 155 -30.92 -15.04 13.58
N GLN A 156 -31.51 -13.91 13.24
CA GLN A 156 -31.08 -13.16 12.06
C GLN A 156 -31.37 -11.67 12.17
N LYS A 157 -30.27 -10.97 12.39
CA LYS A 157 -30.03 -9.56 12.12
C LYS A 157 -30.21 -9.34 10.62
N LEU A 158 -31.24 -8.59 10.22
CA LEU A 158 -31.40 -8.11 8.85
C LEU A 158 -31.56 -6.59 8.88
N TRP A 159 -30.64 -5.91 8.19
CA TRP A 159 -30.70 -4.48 7.91
C TRP A 159 -32.03 -4.11 7.25
N SER A 160 -32.63 -3.01 7.71
CA SER A 160 -33.61 -2.26 6.91
C SER A 160 -33.39 -0.78 7.22
N LYS A 161 -32.71 -0.11 6.30
CA LYS A 161 -32.47 1.33 6.29
C LYS A 161 -33.29 1.90 5.13
N SER A 162 -34.00 3.00 5.42
CA SER A 162 -34.60 3.96 4.49
C SER A 162 -35.59 3.42 3.44
N ALA A 163 -36.88 3.53 3.75
CA ALA A 163 -37.96 3.62 2.77
C ALA A 163 -38.99 4.71 3.13
N ASP A 164 -38.66 5.60 4.09
CA ASP A 164 -39.57 6.63 4.62
C ASP A 164 -39.15 8.06 4.20
N GLU A 165 -38.00 8.23 3.55
CA GLU A 165 -37.56 9.53 3.01
C GLU A 165 -38.22 9.87 1.67
N SER A 166 -38.63 8.86 0.88
CA SER A 166 -39.19 9.08 -0.46
C SER A 166 -40.57 9.74 -0.46
N LYS A 167 -41.39 9.51 0.57
CA LYS A 167 -42.74 10.12 0.67
C LYS A 167 -42.71 11.57 1.12
N ASN A 168 -41.67 11.99 1.84
CA ASN A 168 -41.52 13.36 2.31
C ASN A 168 -41.04 14.27 1.17
N LEU A 169 -40.11 13.78 0.35
CA LEU A 169 -39.57 14.50 -0.82
C LEU A 169 -40.64 14.82 -1.88
N GLU A 170 -41.56 13.90 -2.17
CA GLU A 170 -42.67 14.17 -3.11
C GLU A 170 -43.64 15.25 -2.59
N SER A 171 -43.88 15.29 -1.27
CA SER A 171 -44.75 16.32 -0.67
C SER A 171 -44.10 17.71 -0.65
N GLU A 172 -42.78 17.76 -0.47
CA GLU A 172 -41.98 18.98 -0.56
C GLU A 172 -41.88 19.49 -2.00
N GLU A 173 -41.69 18.60 -2.98
CA GLU A 173 -41.60 18.95 -4.41
C GLU A 173 -42.94 19.48 -4.95
N LEU A 174 -44.07 18.91 -4.51
CA LEU A 174 -45.41 19.44 -4.82
C LEU A 174 -45.63 20.83 -4.21
N THR A 175 -45.17 21.04 -2.97
CA THR A 175 -45.29 22.33 -2.28
C THR A 175 -44.45 23.41 -2.95
N VAL A 176 -43.22 23.07 -3.36
CA VAL A 176 -42.33 23.97 -4.12
C VAL A 176 -42.93 24.29 -5.49
N SER A 177 -43.48 23.30 -6.18
CA SER A 177 -44.16 23.50 -7.49
C SER A 177 -45.36 24.43 -7.36
N GLN A 178 -46.13 24.32 -6.28
CA GLN A 178 -47.28 25.17 -6.01
C GLN A 178 -46.85 26.61 -5.69
N LEU A 179 -45.78 26.80 -4.90
CA LEU A 179 -45.19 28.11 -4.63
C LEU A 179 -44.63 28.78 -5.89
N LEU A 180 -43.94 28.04 -6.76
CA LEU A 180 -43.42 28.57 -8.03
C LEU A 180 -44.55 28.98 -8.98
N CYS A 181 -45.65 28.23 -9.01
CA CYS A 181 -46.84 28.58 -9.79
C CYS A 181 -47.51 29.86 -9.24
N CYS A 182 -47.65 29.97 -7.91
CA CYS A 182 -48.15 31.19 -7.26
C CYS A 182 -47.25 32.40 -7.55
N LEU A 183 -45.93 32.26 -7.44
CA LEU A 183 -44.98 33.32 -7.76
C LEU A 183 -45.11 33.75 -9.22
N ARG A 184 -45.17 32.81 -10.18
CA ARG A 184 -45.34 33.12 -11.60
C ARG A 184 -46.65 33.90 -11.87
N ASN A 185 -47.74 33.50 -11.22
CA ASN A 185 -49.03 34.20 -11.32
C ASN A 185 -48.97 35.61 -10.74
N GLU A 186 -48.29 35.80 -9.61
CA GLU A 186 -48.10 37.12 -9.00
C GLU A 186 -47.17 38.02 -9.84
N THR A 187 -46.10 37.47 -10.43
CA THR A 187 -45.26 38.22 -11.38
C THR A 187 -46.06 38.69 -12.58
N GLN A 188 -46.90 37.81 -13.15
CA GLN A 188 -47.74 38.16 -14.29
C GLN A 188 -48.85 39.16 -13.92
N ARG A 189 -49.36 39.14 -12.69
CA ARG A 189 -50.28 40.18 -12.17
C ARG A 189 -49.57 41.52 -12.02
N ARG A 190 -48.35 41.52 -11.49
CA ARG A 190 -47.54 42.72 -11.34
C ARG A 190 -47.24 43.37 -12.70
N GLU A 191 -46.85 42.58 -13.71
CA GLU A 191 -46.62 43.07 -15.07
C GLU A 191 -47.87 43.71 -15.69
N LYS A 192 -49.06 43.13 -15.45
CA LYS A 192 -50.33 43.73 -15.91
C LYS A 192 -50.61 45.06 -15.21
N LEU A 193 -50.41 45.14 -13.90
CA LEU A 193 -50.61 46.37 -13.13
C LEU A 193 -49.60 47.45 -13.53
N GLU A 194 -48.33 47.09 -13.75
CA GLU A 194 -47.30 48.02 -14.24
C GLU A 194 -47.67 48.57 -15.62
N LYS A 195 -48.20 47.72 -16.52
CA LYS A 195 -48.68 48.16 -17.83
C LYS A 195 -49.91 49.08 -17.73
N GLU A 196 -50.87 48.78 -16.87
CA GLU A 196 -52.03 49.66 -16.63
C GLU A 196 -51.59 51.01 -16.05
N LEU A 197 -50.59 51.02 -15.17
CA LEU A 197 -50.02 52.24 -14.58
C LEU A 197 -49.32 53.10 -15.64
N GLU A 198 -48.57 52.48 -16.54
CA GLU A 198 -47.95 53.16 -17.69
C GLU A 198 -49.02 53.71 -18.65
N ASP A 199 -50.05 52.94 -18.97
CA ASP A 199 -51.19 53.40 -19.79
C ASP A 199 -51.95 54.57 -19.13
N HIS A 200 -52.01 54.61 -17.79
CA HIS A 200 -52.59 55.74 -17.05
C HIS A 200 -51.65 56.96 -17.03
N ARG A 201 -50.34 56.74 -16.94
CA ARG A 201 -49.29 57.76 -17.02
C ARG A 201 -49.30 58.45 -18.39
N GLU A 202 -49.31 57.66 -19.47
CA GLU A 202 -49.41 58.17 -20.83
C GLU A 202 -50.73 58.94 -21.06
N ARG A 203 -51.86 58.44 -20.53
CA ARG A 203 -53.15 59.16 -20.60
C ARG A 203 -53.14 60.49 -19.83
N TYR A 204 -52.41 60.56 -18.71
CA TYR A 204 -52.25 61.80 -17.94
C TYR A 204 -51.32 62.79 -18.67
N GLU A 205 -50.23 62.32 -19.26
CA GLU A 205 -49.31 63.14 -20.05
C GLU A 205 -49.95 63.66 -21.36
N LEU A 206 -50.80 62.86 -22.01
CA LEU A 206 -51.64 63.29 -23.14
C LEU A 206 -52.77 64.26 -22.73
N GLY A 207 -53.34 64.11 -21.54
CA GLY A 207 -54.35 65.00 -20.98
C GLY A 207 -53.79 66.36 -20.53
N ALA A 208 -52.54 66.40 -20.05
CA ALA A 208 -51.86 67.63 -19.63
C ALA A 208 -51.56 68.58 -20.80
N LEU A 209 -51.48 68.07 -22.04
CA LEU A 209 -51.31 68.88 -23.26
C LEU A 209 -52.63 69.50 -23.79
N HIS A 210 -53.80 69.11 -23.26
CA HIS A 210 -55.11 69.64 -23.66
C HIS A 210 -55.83 70.47 -22.59
N ALA A 211 -55.28 70.61 -21.37
CA ALA A 211 -55.85 71.42 -20.29
C ALA A 211 -55.30 72.87 -20.23
N GLY A 212 -54.60 73.31 -21.28
CA GLY A 212 -54.12 74.69 -21.44
C GLY A 212 -54.96 75.48 -22.44
N CYS A 213 -56.28 75.54 -22.29
CA CYS A 213 -57.12 76.48 -23.03
C CYS A 213 -58.52 76.61 -22.41
N VAL A 214 -59.21 77.68 -22.79
CA VAL A 214 -60.58 78.13 -22.46
C VAL A 214 -60.73 78.86 -21.09
N PRO A 215 -61.65 79.85 -21.00
CA PRO A 215 -61.30 81.27 -20.86
C PRO A 215 -62.00 81.91 -19.65
N HIS A 216 -61.54 83.08 -19.21
CA HIS A 216 -62.32 83.89 -18.26
C HIS A 216 -62.55 85.28 -18.83
N PHE A 217 -63.78 85.50 -19.29
CA PHE A 217 -64.29 86.77 -19.77
C PHE A 217 -65.10 87.48 -18.66
N CYS A 218 -65.20 88.80 -18.81
CA CYS A 218 -66.21 89.73 -18.27
C CYS A 218 -65.93 90.44 -16.93
N SER A 219 -65.51 91.72 -17.03
CA SER A 219 -66.37 92.90 -16.77
C SER A 219 -65.58 94.09 -16.21
N GLU A 220 -65.11 94.98 -17.09
CA GLU A 220 -64.88 96.38 -16.75
C GLU A 220 -65.89 97.22 -17.52
N MET A 221 -66.73 97.94 -16.77
CA MET A 221 -67.74 98.85 -17.31
C MET A 221 -67.62 100.20 -16.61
N LYS A 222 -67.59 101.25 -17.44
CA LYS A 222 -67.92 102.66 -17.18
C LYS A 222 -66.81 103.57 -16.61
N ALA A 223 -66.22 104.34 -17.52
CA ALA A 223 -65.99 105.77 -17.30
C ALA A 223 -66.56 106.57 -18.50
N GLY A 224 -67.76 107.10 -18.33
CA GLY A 224 -68.18 108.34 -18.98
C GLY A 224 -68.09 109.45 -17.93
N ARG A 225 -68.05 110.73 -18.23
CA ARG A 225 -68.41 111.47 -19.45
C ARG A 225 -68.10 112.94 -19.13
N VAL A 226 -67.53 113.74 -20.04
CA VAL A 226 -67.77 115.19 -19.99
C VAL A 226 -68.00 115.72 -21.41
N ARG A 227 -69.22 116.20 -21.63
CA ARG A 227 -69.63 117.09 -22.72
C ARG A 227 -70.40 118.23 -22.08
N ARG A 228 -70.02 119.47 -22.37
CA ARG A 228 -70.88 120.64 -22.68
C ARG A 228 -69.95 121.84 -22.93
N SER A 229 -69.85 122.36 -24.15
CA SER A 229 -70.76 123.28 -24.87
C SER A 229 -70.55 124.74 -24.46
N SER A 230 -69.95 125.52 -25.39
CA SER A 230 -70.24 126.89 -25.88
C SER A 230 -70.61 128.01 -24.89
N TRP A 231 -70.30 129.28 -25.22
CA TRP A 231 -71.28 130.39 -25.32
C TRP A 231 -70.64 131.65 -25.93
N MET A 232 -71.47 132.45 -26.61
CA MET A 232 -71.17 133.64 -27.40
C MET A 232 -72.20 134.74 -27.03
N ASN A 233 -71.78 136.02 -26.92
CA ASN A 233 -72.57 137.28 -26.78
C ASN A 233 -73.44 137.45 -25.50
N ASN A 234 -73.72 138.62 -24.90
CA ASN A 234 -73.67 140.03 -25.32
C ASN A 234 -73.74 141.02 -24.11
N PHE A 235 -73.24 142.25 -24.34
CA PHE A 235 -73.71 143.60 -23.91
C PHE A 235 -74.19 143.96 -22.47
N TYR A 236 -73.46 144.95 -21.92
CA TYR A 236 -73.88 146.22 -21.25
C TYR A 236 -74.85 146.24 -20.05
N CYS A 237 -74.27 146.66 -18.92
CA CYS A 237 -74.59 147.85 -18.10
C CYS A 237 -75.78 147.90 -17.11
N ILE A 238 -75.41 148.45 -15.93
CA ILE A 238 -76.19 149.18 -14.92
C ILE A 238 -76.77 148.32 -13.78
N SER A 239 -75.94 148.11 -12.74
CA SER A 239 -76.30 148.23 -11.31
C SER A 239 -75.13 147.70 -10.47
N CYS A 240 -74.09 148.52 -10.33
CA CYS A 240 -72.88 148.21 -9.56
C CYS A 240 -73.21 148.01 -8.07
N LEU A 241 -72.53 147.03 -7.45
CA LEU A 241 -72.52 146.60 -6.04
C LEU A 241 -73.30 145.32 -5.68
N GLY A 242 -74.30 144.88 -6.46
CA GLY A 242 -75.00 143.59 -6.25
C GLY A 242 -74.35 142.41 -7.01
N ASN A 243 -73.94 142.67 -8.25
CA ASN A 243 -73.42 141.64 -9.17
C ASN A 243 -72.02 141.14 -8.80
N GLU A 244 -71.20 141.96 -8.13
CA GLU A 244 -69.88 141.55 -7.61
C GLU A 244 -70.02 140.56 -6.47
N VAL A 245 -71.00 140.77 -5.59
CA VAL A 245 -71.31 139.85 -4.48
C VAL A 245 -71.90 138.54 -5.01
N GLU A 246 -72.77 138.59 -6.02
CA GLU A 246 -73.31 137.38 -6.66
C GLU A 246 -72.28 136.62 -7.50
N THR A 247 -71.38 137.29 -8.21
CA THR A 247 -70.26 136.64 -8.91
C THR A 247 -69.23 136.06 -7.95
N LEU A 248 -68.91 136.76 -6.85
CA LEU A 248 -68.12 136.21 -5.74
C LEU A 248 -68.83 135.01 -5.11
N ASN A 249 -70.14 135.06 -4.89
CA ASN A 249 -70.89 133.93 -4.33
C ASN A 249 -70.90 132.72 -5.28
N LEU A 250 -71.01 132.94 -6.59
CA LEU A 250 -70.88 131.89 -7.61
C LEU A 250 -69.46 131.33 -7.69
N GLN A 251 -68.43 132.18 -7.57
CA GLN A 251 -67.03 131.75 -7.50
C GLN A 251 -66.76 130.95 -6.22
N VAL A 252 -67.28 131.40 -5.07
CA VAL A 252 -67.20 130.68 -3.80
C VAL A 252 -67.93 129.35 -3.91
N CYS A 253 -69.12 129.28 -4.49
CA CYS A 253 -69.83 128.03 -4.74
C CYS A 253 -69.09 127.10 -5.73
N ALA A 254 -68.42 127.65 -6.75
CA ALA A 254 -67.60 126.88 -7.69
C ALA A 254 -66.36 126.31 -7.00
N LEU A 255 -65.64 127.12 -6.21
CA LEU A 255 -64.51 126.69 -5.39
C LEU A 255 -64.93 125.66 -4.36
N PHE A 256 -66.10 125.80 -3.73
CA PHE A 256 -66.64 124.78 -2.82
C PHE A 256 -66.91 123.46 -3.54
N LYS A 257 -67.48 123.50 -4.76
CA LYS A 257 -67.67 122.29 -5.58
C LYS A 257 -66.34 121.67 -5.99
N GLU A 258 -65.36 122.46 -6.42
CA GLU A 258 -64.02 121.98 -6.78
C GLU A 258 -63.30 121.38 -5.56
N LEU A 259 -63.41 121.99 -4.39
CA LEU A 259 -62.83 121.48 -3.14
C LEU A 259 -63.52 120.18 -2.70
N GLN A 260 -64.83 120.10 -2.85
CA GLN A 260 -65.59 118.89 -2.58
C GLN A 260 -65.25 117.77 -3.57
N GLU A 261 -65.09 118.07 -4.86
CA GLU A 261 -64.61 117.14 -5.89
C GLU A 261 -63.17 116.68 -5.64
N ALA A 262 -62.27 117.58 -5.21
CA ALA A 262 -60.91 117.24 -4.83
C ALA A 262 -60.87 116.34 -3.58
N HIS A 263 -61.78 116.59 -2.62
CA HIS A 263 -61.89 115.76 -1.43
C HIS A 263 -62.42 114.35 -1.73
N GLU A 264 -63.41 114.21 -2.63
CA GLU A 264 -63.86 112.89 -3.09
C GLU A 264 -62.76 112.17 -3.89
N LYS A 265 -62.02 112.87 -4.77
CA LYS A 265 -60.86 112.30 -5.46
C LYS A 265 -59.75 111.88 -4.49
N LEU A 266 -59.53 112.62 -3.41
CA LEU A 266 -58.59 112.24 -2.36
C LEU A 266 -59.04 110.95 -1.66
N LYS A 267 -60.31 110.82 -1.28
CA LYS A 267 -60.86 109.58 -0.69
C LYS A 267 -60.73 108.40 -1.65
N GLU A 268 -60.99 108.60 -2.94
CA GLU A 268 -60.79 107.57 -3.96
C GLU A 268 -59.31 107.17 -4.06
N ALA A 269 -58.39 108.15 -4.05
CA ALA A 269 -56.95 107.90 -4.07
C ALA A 269 -56.46 107.19 -2.80
N GLU A 270 -56.95 107.54 -1.62
CA GLU A 270 -56.66 106.86 -0.34
C GLU A 270 -57.18 105.42 -0.34
N LEU A 271 -58.38 105.18 -0.88
CA LEU A 271 -58.93 103.84 -1.05
C LEU A 271 -58.07 103.01 -2.01
N ILE A 272 -57.60 103.60 -3.11
CA ILE A 272 -56.69 102.96 -4.06
C ILE A 272 -55.33 102.69 -3.40
N GLN A 273 -54.78 103.65 -2.66
CA GLN A 273 -53.52 103.49 -1.92
C GLN A 273 -53.62 102.33 -0.92
N LYS A 274 -54.72 102.26 -0.15
CA LYS A 274 -54.96 101.17 0.80
C LYS A 274 -55.05 99.82 0.09
N LYS A 275 -55.79 99.73 -1.02
CA LYS A 275 -55.87 98.50 -1.85
C LYS A 275 -54.51 98.10 -2.43
N LEU A 276 -53.69 99.06 -2.87
CA LEU A 276 -52.34 98.79 -3.37
C LEU A 276 -51.41 98.34 -2.24
N GLN A 277 -51.49 98.96 -1.07
CA GLN A 277 -50.71 98.56 0.11
C GLN A 277 -51.07 97.14 0.57
N GLU A 278 -52.36 96.80 0.62
CA GLU A 278 -52.82 95.44 0.91
C GLU A 278 -52.29 94.43 -0.13
N LYS A 279 -52.32 94.78 -1.43
CA LYS A 279 -51.73 93.96 -2.49
C LYS A 279 -50.21 93.80 -2.32
N CYS A 280 -49.48 94.86 -2.02
CA CYS A 280 -48.03 94.80 -1.75
C CYS A 280 -47.73 93.88 -0.57
N GLN A 281 -48.45 94.02 0.56
CA GLN A 281 -48.27 93.13 1.71
C GLN A 281 -48.61 91.67 1.39
N VAL A 282 -49.65 91.41 0.60
CA VAL A 282 -49.97 90.03 0.16
C VAL A 282 -48.87 89.49 -0.74
N LEU A 283 -48.31 90.29 -1.64
CA LEU A 283 -47.20 89.88 -2.50
C LEU A 283 -45.92 89.64 -1.69
N GLU A 284 -45.61 90.47 -0.70
CA GLU A 284 -44.47 90.25 0.22
C GLU A 284 -44.62 88.94 0.99
N ARG A 285 -45.81 88.68 1.55
CA ARG A 285 -46.08 87.40 2.24
C ARG A 285 -45.92 86.22 1.29
N LYS A 286 -46.47 86.30 0.07
CA LYS A 286 -46.30 85.26 -0.95
C LYS A 286 -44.84 85.05 -1.35
N SER A 287 -44.08 86.14 -1.50
CA SER A 287 -42.64 86.09 -1.81
C SER A 287 -41.85 85.43 -0.67
N SER A 288 -42.17 85.76 0.59
CA SER A 288 -41.52 85.12 1.74
C SER A 288 -41.86 83.63 1.87
N ALA A 289 -43.11 83.23 1.60
CA ALA A 289 -43.53 81.83 1.59
C ALA A 289 -42.82 81.05 0.48
N ALA A 290 -42.77 81.61 -0.74
CA ALA A 290 -42.06 80.99 -1.86
C ALA A 290 -40.56 80.85 -1.61
N ALA A 291 -39.93 81.80 -0.90
CA ALA A 291 -38.54 81.71 -0.49
C ALA A 291 -38.31 80.56 0.53
N SER A 292 -39.18 80.43 1.54
CA SER A 292 -39.14 79.31 2.50
C SER A 292 -39.32 77.97 1.81
N GLU A 293 -40.29 77.85 0.89
CA GLU A 293 -40.51 76.63 0.11
C GLU A 293 -39.30 76.28 -0.78
N LEU A 294 -38.62 77.28 -1.33
CA LEU A 294 -37.41 77.07 -2.13
C LEU A 294 -36.26 76.53 -1.26
N GLU A 295 -36.11 77.05 -0.05
CA GLU A 295 -35.09 76.61 0.90
C GLU A 295 -35.36 75.17 1.40
N GLU A 296 -36.60 74.84 1.71
CA GLU A 296 -37.02 73.45 2.02
C GLU A 296 -36.73 72.50 0.85
N LYS A 297 -37.05 72.91 -0.38
CA LYS A 297 -36.71 72.13 -1.59
C LYS A 297 -35.21 71.93 -1.74
N GLN A 298 -34.39 72.94 -1.47
CA GLN A 298 -32.93 72.82 -1.53
C GLN A 298 -32.40 71.86 -0.46
N GLN A 299 -32.94 71.92 0.76
CA GLN A 299 -32.60 70.98 1.84
C GLN A 299 -33.01 69.55 1.48
N LEU A 300 -34.20 69.36 0.91
CA LEU A 300 -34.65 68.04 0.42
C LEU A 300 -33.74 67.52 -0.70
N ILE A 301 -33.37 68.34 -1.68
CA ILE A 301 -32.43 67.95 -2.74
C ILE A 301 -31.07 67.54 -2.16
N TYR A 302 -30.55 68.27 -1.19
CA TYR A 302 -29.31 67.89 -0.51
C TYR A 302 -29.45 66.54 0.21
N SER A 303 -30.57 66.32 0.91
CA SER A 303 -30.84 65.06 1.59
C SER A 303 -30.98 63.88 0.61
N ILE A 304 -31.65 64.08 -0.53
CA ILE A 304 -31.78 63.08 -1.60
C ILE A 304 -30.40 62.72 -2.15
N LYS A 305 -29.58 63.71 -2.52
CA LYS A 305 -28.21 63.47 -3.01
C LYS A 305 -27.35 62.72 -1.99
N LYS A 306 -27.50 63.04 -0.70
CA LYS A 306 -26.79 62.31 0.36
C LYS A 306 -27.22 60.84 0.43
N LEU A 307 -28.52 60.57 0.34
CA LEU A 307 -29.05 59.20 0.32
C LEU A 307 -28.66 58.44 -0.95
N GLU A 308 -28.69 59.10 -2.11
CA GLU A 308 -28.21 58.53 -3.39
C GLU A 308 -26.77 58.04 -3.27
N LEU A 309 -25.86 58.87 -2.74
CA LEU A 309 -24.46 58.47 -2.51
C LEU A 309 -24.34 57.30 -1.51
N GLN A 310 -25.18 57.26 -0.47
CA GLN A 310 -25.20 56.14 0.47
C GLN A 310 -25.67 54.85 -0.21
N VAL A 311 -26.71 54.92 -1.05
CA VAL A 311 -27.19 53.78 -1.83
C VAL A 311 -26.14 53.32 -2.83
N GLU A 312 -25.47 54.23 -3.53
CA GLU A 312 -24.37 53.91 -4.46
C GLU A 312 -23.20 53.23 -3.73
N SER A 313 -22.83 53.72 -2.55
CA SER A 313 -21.80 53.11 -1.70
C SER A 313 -22.17 51.68 -1.28
N MET A 314 -23.39 51.48 -0.77
CA MET A 314 -23.88 50.16 -0.37
C MET A 314 -23.99 49.22 -1.57
N GLN A 315 -24.42 49.71 -2.73
CA GLN A 315 -24.48 48.93 -3.96
C GLN A 315 -23.08 48.49 -4.43
N ALA A 316 -22.07 49.37 -4.29
CA ALA A 316 -20.69 49.02 -4.61
C ALA A 316 -20.14 47.93 -3.67
N GLU A 317 -20.45 48.03 -2.37
CA GLU A 317 -20.06 47.03 -1.37
C GLU A 317 -20.72 45.66 -1.64
N VAL A 318 -22.02 45.65 -1.98
CA VAL A 318 -22.72 44.41 -2.37
C VAL A 318 -22.11 43.79 -3.63
N LYS A 319 -21.77 44.58 -4.65
CA LYS A 319 -21.10 44.06 -5.86
C LYS A 319 -19.73 43.47 -5.55
N LEU A 320 -18.96 44.10 -4.66
CA LEU A 320 -17.67 43.58 -4.20
C LEU A 320 -17.83 42.24 -3.48
N GLU A 321 -18.77 42.14 -2.55
CA GLU A 321 -19.04 40.88 -1.83
C GLU A 321 -19.57 39.79 -2.76
N GLN A 322 -20.42 40.11 -3.73
CA GLN A 322 -20.81 39.18 -4.78
C GLN A 322 -19.60 38.67 -5.57
N ALA A 323 -18.70 39.56 -6.00
CA ALA A 323 -17.49 39.16 -6.70
C ALA A 323 -16.59 38.23 -5.85
N LYS A 324 -16.39 38.55 -4.56
CA LYS A 324 -15.66 37.69 -3.62
C LYS A 324 -16.31 36.31 -3.46
N THR A 325 -17.63 36.24 -3.31
CA THR A 325 -18.32 34.95 -3.19
C THR A 325 -18.24 34.12 -4.47
N HIS A 326 -18.24 34.76 -5.65
CA HIS A 326 -18.01 34.08 -6.92
C HIS A 326 -16.57 33.55 -7.04
N GLU A 327 -15.57 34.32 -6.59
CA GLU A 327 -14.18 33.88 -6.55
C GLU A 327 -13.99 32.69 -5.59
N GLU A 328 -14.55 32.75 -4.38
CA GLU A 328 -14.51 31.65 -3.41
C GLU A 328 -15.21 30.39 -3.94
N LYS A 329 -16.35 30.53 -4.64
CA LYS A 329 -17.00 29.41 -5.33
C LYS A 329 -16.10 28.79 -6.40
N ALA A 330 -15.43 29.61 -7.20
CA ALA A 330 -14.49 29.12 -8.21
C ALA A 330 -13.30 28.39 -7.58
N ARG A 331 -12.75 28.90 -6.48
CA ARG A 331 -11.70 28.23 -5.69
C ARG A 331 -12.17 26.90 -5.13
N PHE A 332 -13.38 26.85 -4.56
CA PHE A 332 -13.98 25.62 -4.05
C PHE A 332 -14.16 24.58 -5.16
N SER A 333 -14.70 24.96 -6.32
CA SER A 333 -14.83 24.06 -7.46
C SER A 333 -13.47 23.53 -7.93
N SER A 334 -12.44 24.39 -8.03
CA SER A 334 -11.09 23.96 -8.38
C SER A 334 -10.48 23.00 -7.36
N LEU A 335 -10.73 23.20 -6.06
CA LEU A 335 -10.29 22.30 -5.00
C LEU A 335 -11.03 20.96 -5.08
N GLN A 336 -12.34 21.00 -5.31
CA GLN A 336 -13.17 19.82 -5.48
C GLN A 336 -12.71 18.97 -6.68
N ASP A 337 -12.36 19.62 -7.79
CA ASP A 337 -11.78 18.95 -8.97
C ASP A 337 -10.42 18.33 -8.67
N ALA A 338 -9.55 19.05 -7.95
CA ALA A 338 -8.24 18.53 -7.54
C ALA A 338 -8.39 17.30 -6.62
N TYR A 339 -9.29 17.38 -5.64
CA TYR A 339 -9.59 16.27 -4.73
C TYR A 339 -10.17 15.06 -5.48
N SER A 340 -11.10 15.30 -6.41
CA SER A 340 -11.71 14.25 -7.24
C SER A 340 -10.70 13.56 -8.16
N LYS A 341 -9.61 14.24 -8.56
CA LYS A 341 -8.50 13.67 -9.33
C LYS A 341 -7.48 12.92 -8.45
N LEU A 342 -7.18 13.44 -7.26
CA LEU A 342 -6.20 12.83 -6.35
C LEU A 342 -6.71 11.50 -5.76
N LEU A 343 -8.02 11.39 -5.48
CA LEU A 343 -8.62 10.18 -4.95
C LEU A 343 -8.38 8.91 -5.80
N PRO A 344 -8.65 8.91 -7.12
CA PRO A 344 -8.36 7.75 -7.95
C PRO A 344 -6.86 7.48 -8.06
N GLU A 345 -6.00 8.50 -8.15
CA GLU A 345 -4.53 8.33 -8.14
C GLU A 345 -4.05 7.63 -6.86
N LEU A 346 -4.57 8.01 -5.69
CA LEU A 346 -4.25 7.36 -4.42
C LEU A 346 -4.78 5.92 -4.36
N SER A 347 -5.97 5.67 -4.92
CA SER A 347 -6.55 4.33 -5.02
C SER A 347 -5.73 3.42 -5.94
N GLU A 348 -5.29 3.93 -7.08
CA GLU A 348 -4.42 3.21 -8.03
C GLU A 348 -3.03 2.97 -7.43
N ALA A 349 -2.45 3.96 -6.76
CA ALA A 349 -1.19 3.79 -6.02
C ALA A 349 -1.31 2.69 -4.95
N MET A 350 -2.44 2.64 -4.22
CA MET A 350 -2.64 1.59 -3.23
C MET A 350 -2.78 0.20 -3.87
N LYS A 351 -3.52 0.08 -4.98
CA LYS A 351 -3.64 -1.18 -5.73
C LYS A 351 -2.30 -1.66 -6.26
N THR A 352 -1.50 -0.76 -6.86
CA THR A 352 -0.16 -1.10 -7.36
C THR A 352 0.78 -1.55 -6.25
N ILE A 353 0.74 -0.90 -5.07
CA ILE A 353 1.48 -1.33 -3.88
C ILE A 353 1.06 -2.74 -3.46
N ASP A 354 -0.24 -3.03 -3.40
CA ASP A 354 -0.74 -4.33 -2.98
C ASP A 354 -0.42 -5.43 -4.01
N GLU A 355 -0.48 -5.13 -5.31
CA GLU A 355 -0.02 -6.03 -6.37
C GLU A 355 1.48 -6.32 -6.28
N MET A 356 2.30 -5.31 -5.98
CA MET A 356 3.73 -5.49 -5.76
C MET A 356 4.00 -6.36 -4.54
N LYS A 357 3.30 -6.13 -3.42
CA LYS A 357 3.43 -6.97 -2.21
C LYS A 357 3.08 -8.43 -2.50
N LEU A 358 2.00 -8.69 -3.23
CA LEU A 358 1.62 -10.05 -3.61
C LEU A 358 2.67 -10.71 -4.50
N LYS A 359 3.23 -9.98 -5.48
CA LYS A 359 4.31 -10.48 -6.34
C LYS A 359 5.59 -10.76 -5.56
N GLU A 360 5.95 -9.91 -4.60
CA GLU A 360 7.14 -10.11 -3.77
C GLU A 360 6.96 -11.30 -2.80
N LEU A 361 5.78 -11.46 -2.19
CA LEU A 361 5.46 -12.64 -1.37
C LEU A 361 5.60 -13.94 -2.20
N ASP A 362 4.98 -14.00 -3.38
CA ASP A 362 5.04 -15.17 -4.27
C ASP A 362 6.47 -15.47 -4.75
N ARG A 363 7.25 -14.43 -5.09
CA ARG A 363 8.64 -14.58 -5.55
C ARG A 363 9.58 -15.05 -4.45
N VAL A 364 9.49 -14.47 -3.26
CA VAL A 364 10.36 -14.80 -2.13
C VAL A 364 10.08 -16.23 -1.67
N ASP A 365 8.81 -16.60 -1.51
CA ASP A 365 8.44 -17.96 -1.11
C ASP A 365 8.84 -18.98 -2.18
N LYS A 366 8.59 -18.71 -3.46
CA LYS A 366 8.94 -19.64 -4.55
C LYS A 366 10.45 -19.82 -4.72
N ALA A 367 11.23 -18.73 -4.74
CA ALA A 367 12.68 -18.82 -4.92
C ALA A 367 13.36 -19.51 -3.74
N VAL A 368 12.92 -19.22 -2.50
CA VAL A 368 13.45 -19.88 -1.30
C VAL A 368 13.08 -21.37 -1.28
N VAL A 369 11.85 -21.72 -1.63
CA VAL A 369 11.40 -23.12 -1.71
C VAL A 369 12.17 -23.88 -2.80
N GLU A 370 12.34 -23.32 -3.99
CA GLU A 370 13.12 -23.94 -5.07
C GLU A 370 14.58 -24.15 -4.66
N GLN A 371 15.21 -23.17 -4.00
CA GLN A 371 16.58 -23.30 -3.50
C GLN A 371 16.70 -24.38 -2.41
N LEU A 372 15.73 -24.46 -1.49
CA LEU A 372 15.72 -25.48 -0.44
C LEU A 372 15.53 -26.87 -1.03
N ASN A 373 14.61 -27.03 -1.98
CA ASN A 373 14.39 -28.31 -2.68
C ASN A 373 15.65 -28.78 -3.40
N ALA A 374 16.33 -27.90 -4.15
CA ALA A 374 17.59 -28.26 -4.82
C ALA A 374 18.69 -28.71 -3.83
N LYS A 375 18.76 -28.09 -2.64
CA LYS A 375 19.69 -28.52 -1.58
C LYS A 375 19.32 -29.88 -0.99
N VAL A 376 18.02 -30.14 -0.80
CA VAL A 376 17.52 -31.43 -0.31
C VAL A 376 17.84 -32.53 -1.32
N GLU A 377 17.52 -32.33 -2.59
CA GLU A 377 17.81 -33.30 -3.66
C GLU A 377 19.31 -33.61 -3.76
N SER A 378 20.17 -32.58 -3.68
CA SER A 378 21.63 -32.76 -3.69
C SER A 378 22.11 -33.55 -2.47
N ALA A 379 21.56 -33.29 -1.28
CA ALA A 379 21.88 -34.02 -0.06
C ALA A 379 21.41 -35.49 -0.14
N GLU A 380 20.22 -35.74 -0.68
CA GLU A 380 19.69 -37.09 -0.90
C GLU A 380 20.55 -37.89 -1.87
N GLN A 381 20.99 -37.29 -2.99
CA GLN A 381 21.91 -37.93 -3.94
C GLN A 381 23.26 -38.25 -3.29
N ALA A 382 23.81 -37.33 -2.48
CA ALA A 382 25.05 -37.56 -1.76
C ALA A 382 24.92 -38.70 -0.73
N LEU A 383 23.79 -38.76 -0.02
CA LEU A 383 23.49 -39.86 0.91
C LEU A 383 23.36 -41.19 0.18
N ALA A 384 22.67 -41.23 -0.96
CA ALA A 384 22.55 -42.44 -1.77
C ALA A 384 23.91 -42.93 -2.28
N ALA A 385 24.78 -42.02 -2.74
CA ALA A 385 26.14 -42.37 -3.17
C ALA A 385 26.99 -42.90 -2.01
N LYS A 386 26.87 -42.31 -0.81
CA LYS A 386 27.55 -42.82 0.39
C LYS A 386 27.01 -44.17 0.83
N GLN A 387 25.71 -44.40 0.71
CA GLN A 387 25.10 -45.68 1.01
C GLN A 387 25.62 -46.78 0.07
N LEU A 388 25.74 -46.49 -1.22
CA LEU A 388 26.32 -47.42 -2.20
C LEU A 388 27.78 -47.76 -1.88
N GLN A 389 28.61 -46.77 -1.52
CA GLN A 389 29.99 -47.01 -1.06
C GLN A 389 30.05 -47.90 0.18
N ILE A 390 29.15 -47.68 1.14
CA ILE A 390 29.06 -48.51 2.35
C ILE A 390 28.73 -49.96 1.98
N ASP A 391 27.80 -50.17 1.05
CA ASP A 391 27.38 -51.51 0.65
C ASP A 391 28.48 -52.24 -0.14
N GLU A 392 29.22 -51.54 -1.00
CA GLU A 392 30.43 -52.08 -1.65
C GLU A 392 31.50 -52.48 -0.62
N MET A 393 31.78 -51.62 0.36
CA MET A 393 32.73 -51.93 1.43
C MET A 393 32.30 -53.14 2.26
N LYS A 394 31.00 -53.25 2.57
CA LYS A 394 30.47 -54.43 3.30
C LYS A 394 30.65 -55.72 2.50
N GLN A 395 30.41 -55.70 1.19
CA GLN A 395 30.65 -56.86 0.33
C GLN A 395 32.13 -57.25 0.29
N LEU A 396 33.03 -56.27 0.21
CA LEU A 396 34.47 -56.51 0.27
C LEU A 396 34.88 -57.14 1.60
N ILE A 397 34.39 -56.62 2.72
CA ILE A 397 34.66 -57.14 4.06
C ILE A 397 34.19 -58.61 4.16
N ALA A 398 32.96 -58.91 3.74
CA ALA A 398 32.44 -60.27 3.77
C ALA A 398 33.31 -61.26 2.96
N LYS A 399 33.80 -60.84 1.78
CA LYS A 399 34.71 -61.65 0.97
C LYS A 399 36.07 -61.86 1.66
N GLN A 400 36.61 -60.81 2.27
CA GLN A 400 37.87 -60.90 3.02
C GLN A 400 37.72 -61.80 4.25
N GLU A 401 36.57 -61.80 4.92
CA GLU A 401 36.27 -62.71 6.03
C GLU A 401 36.28 -64.18 5.56
N GLU A 402 35.66 -64.49 4.41
CA GLU A 402 35.73 -65.82 3.79
C GLU A 402 37.18 -66.23 3.46
N ASP A 403 37.96 -65.35 2.83
CA ASP A 403 39.37 -65.61 2.52
C ASP A 403 40.19 -65.86 3.81
N LEU A 404 39.92 -65.14 4.89
CA LEU A 404 40.57 -65.35 6.19
C LEU A 404 40.21 -66.73 6.79
N GLU A 405 38.96 -67.18 6.66
CA GLU A 405 38.54 -68.51 7.08
C GLU A 405 39.29 -69.60 6.30
N THR A 406 39.42 -69.46 4.97
CA THR A 406 40.19 -70.43 4.16
C THR A 406 41.66 -70.46 4.55
N MET A 407 42.26 -69.29 4.82
CA MET A 407 43.66 -69.20 5.23
C MET A 407 43.89 -69.85 6.61
N ALA A 408 42.91 -69.78 7.53
CA ALA A 408 42.98 -70.47 8.81
C ALA A 408 43.01 -72.00 8.63
N VAL A 409 42.19 -72.53 7.71
CA VAL A 409 42.18 -73.97 7.38
C VAL A 409 43.51 -74.42 6.78
N LEU A 410 44.06 -73.66 5.83
CA LEU A 410 45.35 -73.99 5.20
C LEU A 410 46.51 -73.96 6.20
N ARG A 411 46.50 -73.01 7.15
CA ARG A 411 47.48 -72.99 8.25
C ARG A 411 47.37 -74.23 9.12
N ALA A 412 46.16 -74.61 9.52
CA ALA A 412 45.94 -75.84 10.29
C ALA A 412 46.39 -77.09 9.52
N GLN A 413 46.14 -77.15 8.20
CA GLN A 413 46.61 -78.24 7.35
C GLN A 413 48.15 -78.33 7.32
N MET A 414 48.83 -77.18 7.20
CA MET A 414 50.29 -77.12 7.24
C MET A 414 50.84 -77.62 8.58
N GLU A 415 50.24 -77.21 9.70
CA GLU A 415 50.65 -77.65 11.04
C GLU A 415 50.49 -79.17 11.22
N VAL A 416 49.38 -79.74 10.74
CA VAL A 416 49.15 -81.20 10.76
C VAL A 416 50.19 -81.92 9.92
N TYR A 417 50.46 -81.49 8.68
CA TYR A 417 51.47 -82.12 7.84
C TYR A 417 52.88 -82.00 8.40
N CYS A 418 53.24 -80.86 8.99
CA CYS A 418 54.51 -80.70 9.68
C CYS A 418 54.62 -81.68 10.86
N SER A 419 53.57 -81.79 11.68
CA SER A 419 53.52 -82.74 12.79
C SER A 419 53.64 -84.19 12.31
N ASP A 420 52.89 -84.58 11.28
CA ASP A 420 52.91 -85.92 10.69
C ASP A 420 54.29 -86.25 10.11
N PHE A 421 54.92 -85.31 9.43
CA PHE A 421 56.28 -85.47 8.93
C PHE A 421 57.29 -85.70 10.05
N HIS A 422 57.21 -84.95 11.14
CA HIS A 422 58.09 -85.13 12.30
C HIS A 422 57.83 -86.47 13.01
N ALA A 423 56.56 -86.88 13.16
CA ALA A 423 56.20 -88.17 13.73
C ALA A 423 56.71 -89.34 12.88
N GLU A 424 56.53 -89.27 11.56
CA GLU A 424 57.02 -90.28 10.61
C GLU A 424 58.55 -90.36 10.61
N ARG A 425 59.23 -89.21 10.72
CA ARG A 425 60.69 -89.17 10.85
C ARG A 425 61.16 -89.84 12.14
N ALA A 426 60.58 -89.47 13.27
CA ALA A 426 60.93 -90.06 14.57
C ALA A 426 60.66 -91.58 14.58
N ALA A 427 59.56 -92.03 13.97
CA ALA A 427 59.24 -93.45 13.81
C ALA A 427 60.28 -94.16 12.91
N ARG A 428 60.68 -93.55 11.79
CA ARG A 428 61.74 -94.08 10.91
C ARG A 428 63.09 -94.17 11.63
N GLU A 429 63.48 -93.14 12.37
CA GLU A 429 64.74 -93.12 13.12
C GLU A 429 64.74 -94.22 14.19
N LYS A 430 63.62 -94.41 14.92
CA LYS A 430 63.47 -95.51 15.88
C LYS A 430 63.57 -96.89 15.22
N ILE A 431 62.89 -97.10 14.08
CA ILE A 431 63.00 -98.36 13.31
C ILE A 431 64.46 -98.57 12.84
N HIS A 432 65.14 -97.50 12.43
CA HIS A 432 66.53 -97.56 12.02
C HIS A 432 67.45 -97.95 13.18
N GLU A 433 67.27 -97.35 14.36
CA GLU A 433 67.99 -97.72 15.59
C GLU A 433 67.76 -99.18 15.97
N GLU A 434 66.50 -99.65 15.96
CA GLU A 434 66.16 -101.06 16.24
C GLU A 434 66.80 -102.00 15.20
N LYS A 435 66.80 -101.62 13.92
CA LYS A 435 67.45 -102.38 12.85
C LYS A 435 68.97 -102.45 13.06
N GLU A 436 69.62 -101.36 13.44
CA GLU A 436 71.05 -101.34 13.76
C GLU A 436 71.36 -102.21 14.98
N GLN A 437 70.55 -102.15 16.03
CA GLN A 437 70.68 -103.01 17.20
C GLN A 437 70.59 -104.49 16.84
N LEU A 438 69.62 -104.87 16.01
CA LEU A 438 69.47 -106.25 15.51
C LEU A 438 70.64 -106.66 14.59
N ALA A 439 71.15 -105.76 13.76
CA ALA A 439 72.31 -106.03 12.90
C ALA A 439 73.57 -106.30 13.74
N VAL A 440 73.79 -105.55 14.82
CA VAL A 440 74.88 -105.80 15.77
C VAL A 440 74.72 -107.14 16.48
N GLN A 441 73.50 -107.48 16.93
CA GLN A 441 73.21 -108.78 17.55
C GLN A 441 73.47 -109.94 16.57
N LEU A 442 73.04 -109.82 15.31
CA LEU A 442 73.31 -110.81 14.27
C LEU A 442 74.80 -110.95 13.98
N ALA A 443 75.55 -109.84 13.90
CA ALA A 443 77.00 -109.87 13.71
C ALA A 443 77.73 -110.56 14.87
N TYR A 444 77.29 -110.32 16.11
CA TYR A 444 77.80 -111.00 17.30
C TYR A 444 77.53 -112.51 17.25
N LEU A 445 76.29 -112.92 16.95
CA LEU A 445 75.93 -114.35 16.85
C LEU A 445 76.68 -115.07 15.72
N LEU A 446 76.83 -114.44 14.55
CA LEU A 446 77.63 -114.96 13.44
C LEU A 446 79.10 -115.10 13.84
N LYS A 447 79.64 -114.14 14.60
CA LYS A 447 81.01 -114.20 15.10
C LYS A 447 81.18 -115.33 16.13
N ASP A 448 80.22 -115.51 17.02
CA ASP A 448 80.22 -116.62 17.99
C ASP A 448 80.10 -117.98 17.30
N GLN A 449 79.23 -118.10 16.28
CA GLN A 449 79.15 -119.31 15.45
C GLN A 449 80.51 -119.57 14.76
N GLN A 450 81.12 -118.55 14.17
CA GLN A 450 82.45 -118.68 13.56
C GLN A 450 83.51 -119.08 14.59
N ASN A 451 83.50 -118.51 15.80
CA ASN A 451 84.42 -118.88 16.87
C ASN A 451 84.22 -120.33 17.33
N LEU A 452 82.97 -120.82 17.40
CA LEU A 452 82.66 -122.22 17.71
C LEU A 452 83.09 -123.15 16.57
N GLU A 453 82.89 -122.75 15.32
CA GLU A 453 83.41 -123.47 14.15
C GLU A 453 84.95 -123.49 14.16
N ASP A 454 85.59 -122.39 14.53
CA ASP A 454 87.04 -122.29 14.66
C ASP A 454 87.56 -123.12 15.83
N LEU A 455 86.88 -123.17 16.98
CA LEU A 455 87.18 -124.09 18.08
C LEU A 455 86.96 -125.55 17.68
N GLY A 456 85.92 -125.84 16.91
CA GLY A 456 85.67 -127.15 16.31
C GLY A 456 86.80 -127.55 15.35
N ARG A 457 87.19 -126.65 14.44
CA ARG A 457 88.33 -126.83 13.53
C ARG A 457 89.64 -126.96 14.29
N ASN A 458 89.88 -126.16 15.31
CA ASN A 458 91.10 -126.18 16.12
C ASN A 458 91.18 -127.45 16.97
N SER A 459 90.07 -127.93 17.52
CA SER A 459 89.98 -129.24 18.19
C SER A 459 90.24 -130.39 17.22
N LEU A 460 89.69 -130.30 16.00
CA LEU A 460 89.91 -131.28 14.93
C LEU A 460 91.37 -131.23 14.42
N ALA A 461 91.97 -130.05 14.35
CA ALA A 461 93.38 -129.83 14.02
C ALA A 461 94.32 -130.28 15.16
N GLU A 462 93.93 -130.13 16.43
CA GLU A 462 94.68 -130.63 17.59
C GLU A 462 94.64 -132.17 17.67
N MET A 463 93.49 -132.77 17.38
CA MET A 463 93.33 -134.22 17.20
C MET A 463 94.21 -134.74 16.05
N GLN A 464 94.32 -133.98 14.95
CA GLN A 464 95.26 -134.29 13.86
C GLN A 464 96.73 -134.10 14.27
N ASN A 465 97.06 -133.11 15.10
CA ASN A 465 98.45 -132.86 15.55
C ASN A 465 99.01 -133.90 16.52
N ARG A 466 98.16 -134.66 17.24
CA ARG A 466 98.60 -135.80 18.06
C ARG A 466 98.89 -137.08 17.24
N HIS A 467 98.56 -137.07 15.94
CA HIS A 467 98.92 -138.10 14.97
C HIS A 467 99.58 -137.44 13.75
N GLY A 468 100.84 -137.01 13.91
CA GLY A 468 101.59 -136.31 12.87
C GLY A 468 101.82 -137.16 11.61
N ALA A 469 101.19 -136.77 10.50
CA ALA A 469 101.57 -137.16 9.13
C ALA A 469 101.43 -135.96 8.15
N ARG A 470 102.55 -135.26 7.99
CA ARG A 470 103.16 -134.65 6.78
C ARG A 470 102.28 -134.40 5.50
N ALA A 471 102.06 -133.10 5.22
CA ALA A 471 102.27 -132.35 3.94
C ALA A 471 101.43 -132.66 2.67
N PRO A 472 101.42 -131.80 1.60
CA PRO A 472 101.75 -130.37 1.49
C PRO A 472 100.71 -129.49 0.72
N GLU A 473 100.72 -128.21 1.08
CA GLU A 473 100.80 -127.01 0.24
C GLU A 473 100.78 -127.17 -1.30
N ARG A 474 99.84 -126.45 -1.94
CA ARG A 474 100.11 -125.76 -3.22
C ARG A 474 99.22 -124.53 -3.38
N GLU A 475 99.81 -123.38 -3.12
CA GLU A 475 99.53 -122.14 -3.85
C GLU A 475 99.59 -122.42 -5.36
N HIS A 476 98.71 -121.80 -6.16
CA HIS A 476 98.97 -121.29 -7.51
C HIS A 476 97.75 -120.43 -7.94
N SER A 477 97.89 -119.12 -7.80
CA SER A 477 97.33 -118.10 -8.69
C SER A 477 98.52 -117.59 -9.54
N PRO A 478 98.41 -117.02 -10.77
CA PRO A 478 97.25 -116.26 -11.26
C PRO A 478 96.96 -116.27 -12.79
N ARG A 479 95.81 -115.66 -13.14
CA ARG A 479 95.46 -114.90 -14.39
C ARG A 479 95.33 -115.65 -15.73
N LEU A 480 94.15 -115.50 -16.36
CA LEU A 480 93.91 -114.59 -17.50
C LEU A 480 92.40 -114.59 -17.90
N VAL A 481 91.77 -113.40 -17.78
CA VAL A 481 90.80 -112.67 -18.66
C VAL A 481 89.78 -113.51 -19.49
N GLN A 482 88.51 -113.15 -19.73
CA GLN A 482 87.88 -111.85 -20.02
C GLN A 482 86.37 -112.09 -20.17
N ARG A 483 85.48 -111.30 -19.54
CA ARG A 483 84.64 -110.25 -20.17
C ARG A 483 83.67 -109.83 -19.04
N GLY A 484 83.81 -108.69 -18.35
CA GLY A 484 83.62 -107.32 -18.83
C GLY A 484 82.14 -107.10 -19.15
N THR A 485 81.38 -106.12 -18.68
CA THR A 485 81.50 -104.85 -17.93
C THR A 485 80.03 -104.36 -17.87
N GLY A 486 79.49 -103.63 -16.90
CA GLY A 486 80.06 -102.90 -15.79
C GLY A 486 78.92 -102.34 -14.94
N SER A 487 79.30 -101.96 -13.72
CA SER A 487 78.54 -101.17 -12.77
C SER A 487 78.21 -99.78 -13.35
N GLN A 488 77.01 -99.28 -13.06
CA GLN A 488 76.79 -97.84 -12.99
C GLN A 488 75.71 -97.53 -11.95
N ASP A 489 76.16 -97.15 -10.76
CA ASP A 489 75.39 -96.37 -9.81
C ASP A 489 75.09 -94.99 -10.42
N TRP A 490 73.81 -94.62 -10.48
CA TRP A 490 73.28 -93.24 -10.43
C TRP A 490 71.77 -93.29 -10.14
N PRO A 491 71.28 -92.55 -9.13
CA PRO A 491 69.97 -91.93 -9.22
C PRO A 491 70.17 -90.43 -9.13
N GLU A 492 70.44 -89.79 -10.26
CA GLU A 492 70.39 -88.33 -10.37
C GLU A 492 69.29 -87.93 -11.36
N GLN A 493 68.39 -87.09 -10.82
CA GLN A 493 67.62 -86.07 -11.53
C GLN A 493 66.65 -86.56 -12.62
N ARG A 494 65.36 -86.57 -12.25
CA ARG A 494 64.26 -86.42 -13.21
C ARG A 494 64.41 -85.06 -13.90
N ASN A 495 65.06 -85.02 -15.06
CA ASN A 495 64.85 -83.97 -16.05
C ASN A 495 63.47 -84.22 -16.67
N ILE A 496 62.48 -83.46 -16.20
CA ILE A 496 61.19 -83.32 -16.90
C ILE A 496 61.52 -82.52 -18.16
N SER A 497 61.28 -83.09 -19.34
CA SER A 497 61.30 -82.34 -20.59
C SER A 497 60.31 -81.17 -20.47
N ILE A 498 60.80 -79.93 -20.34
CA ILE A 498 59.97 -78.73 -20.21
C ILE A 498 59.50 -78.35 -21.61
N TYR A 499 58.21 -78.53 -21.88
CA TYR A 499 57.56 -78.09 -23.11
C TYR A 499 56.90 -76.73 -22.85
N SER A 500 57.50 -75.64 -23.36
CA SER A 500 57.02 -74.27 -23.14
C SER A 500 56.53 -73.62 -24.43
N CYS A 501 55.39 -72.93 -24.37
CA CYS A 501 54.86 -72.18 -25.50
C CYS A 501 55.72 -70.93 -25.79
N PRO A 502 56.25 -70.73 -27.01
CA PRO A 502 57.13 -69.61 -27.31
C PRO A 502 56.44 -68.24 -27.37
N LYS A 503 55.10 -68.16 -27.29
CA LYS A 503 54.34 -66.90 -27.33
C LYS A 503 53.96 -66.38 -25.93
N CYS A 504 53.58 -67.27 -25.02
CA CYS A 504 53.11 -66.92 -23.67
C CYS A 504 53.96 -67.51 -22.53
N GLU A 505 55.01 -68.27 -22.87
CA GLU A 505 55.95 -68.91 -21.94
C GLU A 505 55.31 -69.88 -20.92
N GLU A 506 54.08 -70.32 -21.19
CA GLU A 506 53.37 -71.29 -20.35
C GLU A 506 54.01 -72.69 -20.46
N ILE A 507 54.33 -73.29 -19.31
CA ILE A 507 54.96 -74.61 -19.20
C ILE A 507 53.87 -75.67 -19.15
N LEU A 508 53.92 -76.59 -20.11
CA LEU A 508 52.91 -77.64 -20.28
C LEU A 508 53.53 -79.03 -20.02
N PRO A 509 52.74 -79.96 -19.46
CA PRO A 509 53.25 -81.21 -18.90
C PRO A 509 53.74 -82.21 -19.97
N ASP A 510 53.28 -82.09 -21.21
CA ASP A 510 53.62 -82.97 -22.33
C ASP A 510 53.46 -82.29 -23.70
N LEU A 511 54.03 -82.89 -24.73
CA LEU A 511 54.09 -82.34 -26.09
C LEU A 511 52.71 -82.21 -26.74
N ASP A 512 51.78 -83.14 -26.46
CA ASP A 512 50.44 -83.13 -27.03
C ASP A 512 49.62 -81.93 -26.51
N THR A 513 49.73 -81.63 -25.21
CA THR A 513 49.09 -80.44 -24.62
C THR A 513 49.69 -79.14 -25.15
N LEU A 514 51.00 -79.09 -25.39
CA LEU A 514 51.64 -77.97 -26.07
C LEU A 514 51.12 -77.79 -27.50
N GLN A 515 50.90 -78.86 -28.24
CA GLN A 515 50.46 -78.80 -29.64
C GLN A 515 49.02 -78.28 -29.78
N ILE A 516 48.14 -78.59 -28.81
CA ILE A 516 46.78 -78.03 -28.71
C ILE A 516 46.85 -76.55 -28.32
N HIS A 517 47.60 -76.22 -27.26
CA HIS A 517 47.73 -74.85 -26.77
C HIS A 517 48.31 -73.91 -27.84
N VAL A 518 49.34 -74.34 -28.58
CA VAL A 518 49.94 -73.52 -29.66
C VAL A 518 48.94 -73.21 -30.77
N MET A 519 47.97 -74.10 -31.05
CA MET A 519 46.93 -73.87 -32.05
C MET A 519 45.97 -72.75 -31.63
N ASP A 520 45.61 -72.70 -30.35
CA ASP A 520 44.73 -71.66 -29.79
C ASP A 520 45.48 -70.36 -29.50
N CYS A 521 46.76 -70.46 -29.09
CA CYS A 521 47.59 -69.33 -28.72
C CYS A 521 48.12 -68.56 -29.94
N ILE A 522 48.18 -69.13 -31.15
CA ILE A 522 48.65 -68.43 -32.36
C ILE A 522 47.59 -67.49 -32.95
N ASN A 523 46.29 -67.71 -32.68
CA ASN A 523 45.24 -66.73 -32.96
C ASN A 523 45.25 -65.60 -31.90
#